data_AF-A0AAP4QZC2-F1
#
_entry.id   AF-A0AAP4QZC2-F1
#
_cell.length_a   1.000
_cell.length_b   1.000
_cell.length_c   1.000
_cell.angle_alpha   90.00
_cell.angle_beta   90.00
_cell.angle_gamma   90.00
#
_symmetry.space_group_name_H-M   'P 1'
#
loop_
_entity.id
_entity.type
_entity.pdbx_description
1 polymer ?
#
loop_
_entity_poly.entity_id
_entity_poly.type
_entity_poly.pdbx_seq_one_letter_code
_entity_poly.pdbx_strand_id
1 'polypeptide(L)'
;MLAEVRPDGFTMLDTYRLAFADGLFAVRDGVEIRVAQGDGIGAQLLRAQLGDDGALRLVAYNHRAAPADQRRALLAALAAAFCDSAGHAAIRLDPAAWPAVALDALRASGVLADGGRCMREGWAQQADLWRVGPHLPCATLPTFTDGRRHPRRPPAPRGDVYARDLPALGVRFTLRGWQPAEDTARLARWFDEPRVRDGWPGTQPGTDGTQGTAPGTDPHVIPLVGCFDGEPFAYVEAYWLKEDALAPHVAARDYDRGLRMLVGESRWRGPHCVAGWLPSVVHYLFLDDPRTEAVGCAVPAGHARVADHLARHGFARQRRLALADAQPLWMRTLRETFFSGRHV
;
A
#
# COMPACT_ATOMS: atom_id res chain seq x y z
N MET A 1 -3.15 -24.96 -3.45
CA MET A 1 -4.25 -24.98 -2.47
C MET A 1 -4.56 -23.51 -2.20
N LEU A 2 -5.74 -23.00 -2.57
CA LEU A 2 -6.11 -21.60 -2.36
C LEU A 2 -6.32 -21.36 -0.86
N ALA A 3 -5.73 -20.29 -0.32
CA ALA A 3 -5.80 -19.97 1.10
C ALA A 3 -7.25 -19.74 1.57
N GLU A 4 -7.61 -20.29 2.73
CA GLU A 4 -8.90 -20.04 3.36
C GLU A 4 -8.94 -18.59 3.89
N VAL A 5 -9.94 -17.82 3.46
CA VAL A 5 -10.14 -16.41 3.83
C VAL A 5 -10.87 -16.35 5.17
N ARG A 6 -10.17 -15.98 6.24
CA ARG A 6 -10.75 -15.77 7.57
C ARG A 6 -11.04 -14.28 7.82
N PRO A 7 -11.90 -13.94 8.79
CA PRO A 7 -12.23 -12.54 9.12
C PRO A 7 -11.03 -11.68 9.53
N ASP A 8 -9.92 -12.30 9.93
CA ASP A 8 -8.69 -11.73 10.48
C ASP A 8 -7.44 -11.92 9.60
N GLY A 9 -7.57 -12.55 8.42
CA GLY A 9 -6.46 -12.74 7.48
C GLY A 9 -6.56 -14.02 6.65
N PHE A 10 -5.45 -14.36 6.00
CA PHE A 10 -5.33 -15.53 5.12
C PHE A 10 -4.52 -16.65 5.80
N THR A 11 -4.90 -17.91 5.61
CA THR A 11 -4.06 -19.06 5.99
C THR A 11 -2.95 -19.22 4.95
N MET A 12 -1.71 -18.94 5.33
CA MET A 12 -0.55 -19.01 4.42
C MET A 12 -0.10 -20.46 4.21
N LEU A 13 0.45 -20.75 3.02
CA LEU A 13 1.05 -22.04 2.69
C LEU A 13 2.36 -22.23 3.47
N ASP A 14 2.76 -23.47 3.75
CA ASP A 14 4.06 -23.78 4.36
C ASP A 14 5.25 -23.39 3.47
N THR A 15 5.00 -23.30 2.16
CA THR A 15 5.98 -22.89 1.16
C THR A 15 5.38 -21.79 0.27
N TYR A 16 6.06 -20.64 0.18
CA TYR A 16 5.67 -19.53 -0.70
C TYR A 16 6.85 -18.67 -1.13
N ARG A 17 6.63 -17.88 -2.19
CA ARG A 17 7.57 -16.88 -2.68
C ARG A 17 6.92 -15.50 -2.63
N LEU A 18 7.66 -14.52 -2.12
CA LEU A 18 7.33 -13.10 -2.13
C LEU A 18 8.31 -12.39 -3.05
N ALA A 19 7.86 -11.83 -4.15
CA ALA A 19 8.65 -10.95 -5.00
C ALA A 19 8.39 -9.48 -4.65
N PHE A 20 9.45 -8.70 -4.67
CA PHE A 20 9.51 -7.28 -4.34
C PHE A 20 9.89 -6.46 -5.56
N ALA A 21 10.11 -5.16 -5.39
CA ALA A 21 10.68 -4.31 -6.44
C ALA A 21 12.13 -4.74 -6.82
N ASP A 22 12.58 -4.39 -8.03
CA ASP A 22 13.93 -4.62 -8.55
C ASP A 22 14.40 -6.08 -8.57
N GLY A 23 13.47 -7.03 -8.73
CA GLY A 23 13.80 -8.45 -8.88
C GLY A 23 14.25 -9.15 -7.59
N LEU A 24 14.15 -8.49 -6.44
CA LEU A 24 14.37 -9.10 -5.13
C LEU A 24 13.20 -10.03 -4.79
N PHE A 25 13.49 -11.19 -4.21
CA PHE A 25 12.46 -12.08 -3.70
C PHE A 25 12.92 -12.86 -2.47
N ALA A 26 11.95 -13.23 -1.62
CA ALA A 26 12.12 -14.14 -0.50
C ALA A 26 11.32 -15.41 -0.75
N VAL A 27 11.94 -16.57 -0.58
CA VAL A 27 11.29 -17.88 -0.58
C VAL A 27 11.29 -18.39 0.85
N ARG A 28 10.11 -18.80 1.33
CA ARG A 28 9.97 -19.52 2.58
C ARG A 28 9.60 -20.97 2.28
N ASP A 29 10.28 -21.90 2.94
CA ASP A 29 10.02 -23.33 2.89
C ASP A 29 10.08 -23.90 4.31
N GLY A 30 8.91 -24.03 4.94
CA GLY A 30 8.78 -24.30 6.36
C GLY A 30 9.47 -23.23 7.22
N VAL A 31 10.52 -23.62 7.93
CA VAL A 31 11.33 -22.73 8.77
C VAL A 31 12.42 -21.99 8.01
N GLU A 32 12.78 -22.46 6.81
CA GLU A 32 13.87 -21.87 6.04
C GLU A 32 13.39 -20.66 5.24
N ILE A 33 14.17 -19.58 5.27
CA ILE A 33 13.96 -18.39 4.45
C ILE A 33 15.22 -18.14 3.61
N ARG A 34 15.05 -18.03 2.30
CA ARG A 34 16.11 -17.68 1.34
C ARG A 34 15.75 -16.38 0.65
N VAL A 35 16.71 -15.46 0.52
CA VAL A 35 16.51 -14.20 -0.20
C VAL A 35 17.53 -14.09 -1.30
N ALA A 36 17.07 -13.72 -2.49
CA ALA A 36 17.89 -13.56 -3.68
C ALA A 36 17.41 -12.39 -4.53
N GLN A 37 18.29 -11.89 -5.39
CA GLN A 37 18.01 -10.84 -6.35
C GLN A 37 18.49 -11.28 -7.74
N GLY A 38 17.54 -11.45 -8.67
CA GLY A 38 17.80 -12.04 -9.98
C GLY A 38 17.98 -13.57 -9.94
N ASP A 39 18.45 -14.13 -11.05
CA ASP A 39 18.61 -15.58 -11.24
C ASP A 39 20.09 -16.02 -11.14
N GLY A 40 20.34 -17.25 -10.65
CA GLY A 40 21.66 -17.90 -10.66
C GLY A 40 22.36 -18.01 -9.29
N ILE A 41 23.52 -18.67 -9.26
CA ILE A 41 24.25 -19.02 -8.02
C ILE A 41 24.76 -17.76 -7.26
N GLY A 42 25.07 -16.68 -7.97
CA GLY A 42 25.50 -15.41 -7.38
C GLY A 42 24.36 -14.50 -6.91
N ALA A 43 23.10 -14.87 -7.19
CA ALA A 43 21.92 -14.05 -6.86
C ALA A 43 21.52 -14.13 -5.38
N GLN A 44 21.98 -15.17 -4.66
CA GLN A 44 21.59 -15.36 -3.26
C GLN A 44 22.24 -14.31 -2.34
N LEU A 45 21.40 -13.58 -1.62
CA LEU A 45 21.82 -12.54 -0.68
C LEU A 45 21.92 -13.06 0.76
N LEU A 46 20.95 -13.88 1.19
CA LEU A 46 21.02 -14.54 2.50
C LEU A 46 20.19 -15.82 2.59
N ARG A 47 20.46 -16.59 3.64
CA ARG A 47 19.64 -17.70 4.14
C ARG A 47 19.50 -17.57 5.65
N ALA A 48 18.29 -17.73 6.16
CA ALA A 48 17.95 -17.69 7.57
C ALA A 48 16.95 -18.80 7.95
N GLN A 49 16.78 -19.04 9.25
CA GLN A 49 15.77 -19.95 9.80
C GLN A 49 14.92 -19.22 10.83
N LEU A 50 13.60 -19.29 10.69
CA LEU A 50 12.65 -18.82 11.69
C LEU A 50 12.38 -19.94 12.69
N GLY A 51 12.76 -19.73 13.95
CA GLY A 51 12.42 -20.67 15.02
C GLY A 51 11.06 -20.39 15.65
N ASP A 52 10.51 -21.40 16.32
CA ASP A 52 9.23 -21.31 17.06
C ASP A 52 9.26 -20.28 18.20
N ASP A 53 10.45 -19.84 18.62
CA ASP A 53 10.67 -18.79 19.61
C ASP A 53 10.60 -17.36 19.01
N GLY A 54 10.16 -17.23 17.75
CA GLY A 54 10.05 -15.96 17.03
C GLY A 54 11.40 -15.33 16.67
N ALA A 55 12.49 -16.11 16.72
CA ALA A 55 13.82 -15.63 16.37
C ALA A 55 14.24 -16.04 14.96
N LEU A 56 14.72 -15.07 14.19
CA LEU A 56 15.27 -15.27 12.85
C LEU A 56 16.79 -15.41 12.93
N ARG A 57 17.25 -16.64 12.74
CA ARG A 57 18.67 -17.03 12.87
C ARG A 57 19.33 -17.01 11.50
N LEU A 58 20.40 -16.22 11.35
CA LEU A 58 21.14 -16.16 10.10
C LEU A 58 21.95 -17.45 9.91
N VAL A 59 21.87 -18.06 8.73
CA VAL A 59 22.64 -19.24 8.35
C VAL A 59 23.82 -18.85 7.46
N ALA A 60 23.58 -17.97 6.48
CA ALA A 60 24.62 -17.46 5.59
C ALA A 60 24.16 -16.15 4.94
N TYR A 61 25.10 -15.28 4.57
CA TYR A 61 24.84 -14.08 3.78
C TYR A 61 25.99 -13.74 2.85
N ASN A 62 25.69 -12.98 1.79
CA ASN A 62 26.67 -12.49 0.85
C ASN A 62 27.33 -11.21 1.39
N HIS A 63 28.53 -11.35 1.98
CA HIS A 63 29.31 -10.22 2.51
C HIS A 63 29.78 -9.23 1.45
N ARG A 64 29.74 -9.59 0.16
CA ARG A 64 30.13 -8.72 -0.96
C ARG A 64 28.96 -7.92 -1.53
N ALA A 65 27.73 -8.22 -1.13
CA ALA A 65 26.57 -7.44 -1.52
C ALA A 65 26.71 -6.01 -0.99
N ALA A 66 26.22 -5.03 -1.76
CA ALA A 66 26.28 -3.64 -1.33
C ALA A 66 25.49 -3.44 -0.01
N PRO A 67 25.85 -2.46 0.83
CA PRO A 67 25.12 -2.18 2.07
C PRO A 67 23.60 -2.06 1.90
N ALA A 68 23.16 -1.42 0.82
CA ALA A 68 21.74 -1.29 0.49
C ALA A 68 21.08 -2.65 0.22
N ASP A 69 21.76 -3.54 -0.52
CA ASP A 69 21.25 -4.88 -0.82
C ASP A 69 21.21 -5.76 0.42
N GLN A 70 22.20 -5.65 1.33
CA GLN A 70 22.18 -6.36 2.61
C GLN A 70 20.98 -5.94 3.48
N ARG A 71 20.70 -4.62 3.55
CA ARG A 71 19.52 -4.10 4.24
C ARG A 71 18.23 -4.61 3.60
N ARG A 72 18.09 -4.50 2.27
CA ARG A 72 16.90 -4.96 1.54
C ARG A 72 16.69 -6.45 1.70
N ALA A 73 17.76 -7.24 1.68
CA ALA A 73 17.68 -8.68 1.90
C ALA A 73 17.15 -9.02 3.30
N LEU A 74 17.61 -8.31 4.33
CA LEU A 74 17.09 -8.49 5.69
C LEU A 74 15.62 -8.07 5.82
N LEU A 75 15.22 -6.96 5.19
CA LEU A 75 13.80 -6.56 5.15
C LEU A 75 12.92 -7.61 4.44
N ALA A 76 13.40 -8.20 3.35
CA ALA A 76 12.69 -9.27 2.63
C ALA A 76 12.61 -10.57 3.45
N ALA A 77 13.65 -10.89 4.22
CA ALA A 77 13.62 -12.02 5.16
C ALA A 77 12.59 -11.80 6.28
N LEU A 78 12.53 -10.57 6.82
CA LEU A 78 11.51 -10.16 7.78
C LEU A 78 10.11 -10.24 7.18
N ALA A 79 9.93 -9.88 5.90
CA ALA A 79 8.65 -10.04 5.21
C ALA A 79 8.16 -11.48 5.23
N ALA A 80 9.04 -12.42 4.87
CA ALA A 80 8.74 -13.84 4.95
C ALA A 80 8.46 -14.29 6.39
N ALA A 81 9.16 -13.77 7.39
CA ALA A 81 8.93 -14.12 8.79
C ALA A 81 7.62 -13.55 9.36
N PHE A 82 7.23 -12.32 8.99
CA PHE A 82 5.98 -11.69 9.44
C PHE A 82 4.74 -12.23 8.75
N CYS A 83 4.87 -12.84 7.57
CA CYS A 83 3.79 -13.56 6.92
C CYS A 83 3.41 -14.87 7.65
N ASP A 84 4.14 -15.28 8.69
CA ASP A 84 3.83 -16.47 9.46
C ASP A 84 2.52 -16.38 10.25
N SER A 85 1.78 -17.49 10.29
CA SER A 85 0.45 -17.59 10.92
C SER A 85 0.47 -17.38 12.45
N ALA A 86 1.64 -17.47 13.10
CA ALA A 86 1.80 -17.23 14.53
C ALA A 86 1.60 -15.76 14.95
N GLY A 87 1.47 -14.83 14.00
CA GLY A 87 1.05 -13.46 14.30
C GLY A 87 2.06 -12.65 15.12
N HIS A 88 3.35 -12.88 14.88
CA HIS A 88 4.47 -12.21 15.55
C HIS A 88 4.38 -10.69 15.39
N ALA A 89 4.22 -9.97 16.50
CA ALA A 89 4.32 -8.50 16.52
C ALA A 89 5.77 -8.01 16.34
N ALA A 90 6.74 -8.87 16.66
CA ALA A 90 8.16 -8.61 16.49
C ALA A 90 8.93 -9.90 16.20
N ILE A 91 10.04 -9.79 15.48
CA ILE A 91 10.99 -10.87 15.20
C ILE A 91 12.31 -10.57 15.89
N ARG A 92 12.87 -11.54 16.61
CA ARG A 92 14.16 -11.36 17.30
C ARG A 92 15.33 -11.71 16.39
N LEU A 93 16.32 -10.84 16.34
CA LEU A 93 17.62 -11.06 15.74
C LEU A 93 18.67 -11.15 16.83
N ASP A 94 19.73 -11.95 16.61
CA ASP A 94 20.95 -11.86 17.40
C ASP A 94 21.90 -10.84 16.75
N PRO A 95 22.13 -9.66 17.34
CA PRO A 95 22.97 -8.63 16.73
C PRO A 95 24.40 -9.09 16.43
N ALA A 96 24.91 -10.11 17.11
CA ALA A 96 26.25 -10.66 16.85
C ALA A 96 26.32 -11.53 15.58
N ALA A 97 25.18 -12.06 15.13
CA ALA A 97 25.11 -12.98 13.99
C ALA A 97 24.82 -12.27 12.66
N TRP A 98 24.36 -11.01 12.68
CA TRP A 98 23.89 -10.29 11.50
C TRP A 98 24.86 -9.18 11.05
N PRO A 99 24.86 -8.78 9.76
CA PRO A 99 25.78 -7.76 9.26
C PRO A 99 25.52 -6.41 9.95
N ALA A 100 26.54 -5.83 10.58
CA ALA A 100 26.44 -4.59 11.35
C ALA A 100 25.81 -3.46 10.53
N VAL A 101 26.21 -3.31 9.26
CA VAL A 101 25.69 -2.27 8.35
C VAL A 101 24.17 -2.40 8.11
N ALA A 102 23.65 -3.63 8.03
CA ALA A 102 22.22 -3.86 7.87
C ALA A 102 21.47 -3.59 9.18
N LEU A 103 22.03 -4.00 10.32
CA LEU A 103 21.45 -3.72 11.64
C LEU A 103 21.41 -2.22 11.95
N ASP A 104 22.49 -1.49 11.65
CA ASP A 104 22.55 -0.04 11.86
C ASP A 104 21.54 0.69 10.99
N ALA A 105 21.35 0.25 9.75
CA ALA A 105 20.31 0.79 8.89
C ALA A 105 18.88 0.52 9.44
N LEU A 106 18.64 -0.66 10.01
CA LEU A 106 17.35 -0.96 10.66
C LEU A 106 17.14 -0.19 11.96
N ARG A 107 18.19 0.10 12.73
CA ARG A 107 18.12 0.98 13.90
C ARG A 107 17.79 2.40 13.47
N ALA A 108 18.49 2.91 12.47
CA ALA A 108 18.29 4.25 11.94
C ALA A 108 16.88 4.45 11.37
N SER A 109 16.25 3.40 10.83
CA SER A 109 14.88 3.45 10.34
C SER A 109 13.80 3.11 11.37
N GLY A 110 14.18 2.82 12.62
CA GLY A 110 13.27 2.46 13.71
C GLY A 110 12.66 1.05 13.61
N VAL A 111 13.13 0.22 12.67
CA VAL A 111 12.67 -1.18 12.54
C VAL A 111 13.24 -2.03 13.66
N LEU A 112 14.53 -1.88 13.95
CA LEU A 112 15.24 -2.63 14.98
C LEU A 112 15.28 -1.82 16.28
N ALA A 113 14.49 -2.25 17.26
CA ALA A 113 14.49 -1.72 18.61
C ALA A 113 15.58 -2.35 19.48
N ASP A 114 15.71 -1.83 20.70
CA ASP A 114 16.62 -2.37 21.72
C ASP A 114 16.38 -3.86 21.99
N GLY A 115 17.45 -4.57 22.37
CA GLY A 115 17.38 -6.01 22.65
C GLY A 115 17.18 -6.89 21.41
N GLY A 116 17.42 -6.36 20.21
CA GLY A 116 17.45 -7.16 18.98
C GLY A 116 16.07 -7.44 18.39
N ARG A 117 15.05 -6.63 18.69
CA ARG A 117 13.67 -6.87 18.23
C ARG A 117 13.33 -6.03 17.00
N CYS A 118 13.05 -6.68 15.89
CA CYS A 118 12.48 -6.04 14.70
C CYS A 118 10.96 -5.93 14.85
N MET A 119 10.44 -4.70 14.92
CA MET A 119 9.01 -4.44 15.10
C MET A 119 8.27 -4.52 13.76
N ARG A 120 7.14 -5.24 13.71
CA ARG A 120 6.35 -5.42 12.48
C ARG A 120 5.85 -4.09 11.93
N GLU A 121 5.36 -3.21 12.80
CA GLU A 121 4.85 -1.88 12.43
C GLU A 121 5.95 -0.97 11.84
N GLY A 122 7.18 -1.07 12.35
CA GLY A 122 8.33 -0.33 11.83
C GLY A 122 8.78 -0.90 10.48
N TRP A 123 8.82 -2.24 10.36
CA TRP A 123 9.12 -2.94 9.11
C TRP A 123 8.10 -2.59 8.02
N ALA A 124 6.80 -2.62 8.33
CA ALA A 124 5.74 -2.30 7.38
C ALA A 124 5.83 -0.87 6.84
N GLN A 125 6.55 0.04 7.50
CA GLN A 125 6.75 1.41 7.03
C GLN A 125 7.96 1.59 6.09
N GLN A 126 8.73 0.53 5.80
CA GLN A 126 9.95 0.59 4.99
C GLN A 126 9.69 0.50 3.47
N ALA A 127 9.57 1.65 2.80
CA ALA A 127 9.20 1.72 1.38
C ALA A 127 10.00 0.82 0.40
N ASP A 128 11.27 0.54 0.71
CA ASP A 128 12.27 -0.22 -0.07
C ASP A 128 11.81 -1.53 -0.73
N LEU A 129 10.81 -2.20 -0.15
CA LEU A 129 10.31 -3.48 -0.65
C LEU A 129 9.16 -3.33 -1.64
N TRP A 130 8.36 -2.28 -1.49
CA TRP A 130 7.05 -2.18 -2.13
C TRP A 130 6.95 -1.09 -3.17
N ARG A 131 7.59 0.05 -2.92
CA ARG A 131 7.51 1.14 -3.89
C ARG A 131 8.41 0.83 -5.10
N VAL A 132 7.97 1.29 -6.26
CA VAL A 132 8.67 1.12 -7.53
C VAL A 132 9.16 2.48 -8.03
N GLY A 133 10.37 2.51 -8.58
CA GLY A 133 11.00 3.73 -9.07
C GLY A 133 11.63 4.61 -7.97
N PRO A 134 12.13 5.80 -8.32
CA PRO A 134 12.85 6.65 -7.38
C PRO A 134 11.93 7.24 -6.29
N HIS A 135 12.47 7.36 -5.07
CA HIS A 135 11.80 8.02 -3.94
C HIS A 135 12.56 9.28 -3.57
N LEU A 136 12.20 10.38 -4.21
CA LEU A 136 12.80 11.67 -3.93
C LEU A 136 12.02 12.34 -2.78
N PRO A 137 12.72 12.85 -1.75
CA PRO A 137 12.06 13.63 -0.71
C PRO A 137 11.44 14.89 -1.34
N CYS A 138 10.15 15.12 -1.08
CA CYS A 138 9.48 16.31 -1.55
C CYS A 138 9.62 17.44 -0.53
N ALA A 139 10.24 18.55 -0.94
CA ALA A 139 10.43 19.72 -0.07
C ALA A 139 9.10 20.30 0.43
N THR A 140 9.05 20.69 1.71
CA THR A 140 7.90 21.39 2.30
C THR A 140 7.93 22.87 1.93
N LEU A 141 7.53 23.21 0.71
CA LEU A 141 7.43 24.59 0.25
C LEU A 141 5.97 25.04 0.22
N PRO A 142 5.59 26.14 0.91
CA PRO A 142 4.22 26.61 0.88
C PRO A 142 3.86 27.17 -0.51
N THR A 143 2.61 26.96 -0.91
CA THR A 143 2.00 27.55 -2.10
C THR A 143 0.52 27.88 -1.80
N PHE A 144 -0.14 28.54 -2.74
CA PHE A 144 -1.55 28.90 -2.66
C PHE A 144 -2.30 28.46 -3.91
N THR A 145 -3.45 27.82 -3.74
CA THR A 145 -4.39 27.49 -4.83
C THR A 145 -5.81 27.73 -4.30
N ASP A 146 -6.64 28.45 -5.06
CA ASP A 146 -8.02 28.80 -4.71
C ASP A 146 -8.18 29.35 -3.28
N GLY A 147 -7.28 30.24 -2.88
CA GLY A 147 -7.28 30.86 -1.56
C GLY A 147 -6.84 29.96 -0.40
N ARG A 148 -6.38 28.74 -0.68
CA ARG A 148 -5.92 27.78 0.33
C ARG A 148 -4.40 27.70 0.34
N ARG A 149 -3.80 27.84 1.52
CA ARG A 149 -2.36 27.60 1.75
C ARG A 149 -2.11 26.11 1.96
N HIS A 150 -1.20 25.53 1.20
CA HIS A 150 -0.81 24.12 1.31
C HIS A 150 0.64 23.90 0.84
N PRO A 151 1.28 22.76 1.13
CA PRO A 151 2.56 22.42 0.53
C PRO A 151 2.46 22.22 -0.98
N ARG A 152 3.53 22.56 -1.70
CA ARG A 152 3.70 22.20 -3.11
C ARG A 152 3.65 20.68 -3.26
N ARG A 153 2.87 20.21 -4.23
CA ARG A 153 2.67 18.78 -4.51
C ARG A 153 3.58 18.29 -5.63
N PRO A 154 4.08 17.05 -5.58
CA PRO A 154 4.74 16.44 -6.73
C PRO A 154 3.71 16.23 -7.86
N PRO A 155 4.16 16.14 -9.13
CA PRO A 155 3.29 15.76 -10.23
C PRO A 155 2.77 14.33 -10.05
N ALA A 156 1.59 14.04 -10.62
CA ALA A 156 1.07 12.68 -10.63
C ALA A 156 2.03 11.72 -11.37
N PRO A 157 2.22 10.49 -10.85
CA PRO A 157 3.10 9.52 -11.47
C PRO A 157 2.48 8.98 -12.77
N ARG A 158 3.31 8.35 -13.60
CA ARG A 158 2.89 7.67 -14.84
C ARG A 158 3.14 6.16 -14.80
N GLY A 159 4.33 5.74 -14.37
CA GLY A 159 4.68 4.33 -14.28
C GLY A 159 4.12 3.63 -13.03
N ASP A 160 4.57 2.39 -12.82
CA ASP A 160 4.35 1.65 -11.59
C ASP A 160 4.95 2.41 -10.40
N VAL A 161 4.18 2.50 -9.32
CA VAL A 161 4.58 3.17 -8.07
C VAL A 161 4.59 2.23 -6.87
N TYR A 162 3.93 1.08 -6.98
CA TYR A 162 3.79 0.11 -5.92
C TYR A 162 3.61 -1.31 -6.48
N ALA A 163 4.21 -2.30 -5.84
CA ALA A 163 4.01 -3.70 -6.11
C ALA A 163 3.99 -4.54 -4.82
N ARG A 164 3.10 -5.53 -4.76
CA ARG A 164 3.00 -6.48 -3.65
C ARG A 164 2.47 -7.81 -4.14
N ASP A 165 3.21 -8.88 -3.87
CA ASP A 165 2.68 -10.23 -4.03
C ASP A 165 1.64 -10.52 -2.94
N LEU A 166 0.54 -11.15 -3.34
CA LEU A 166 -0.57 -11.54 -2.48
C LEU A 166 -0.71 -13.07 -2.53
N PRO A 167 0.11 -13.82 -1.77
CA PRO A 167 0.15 -15.29 -1.87
C PRO A 167 -1.20 -15.96 -1.67
N ALA A 168 -2.04 -15.38 -0.82
CA ALA A 168 -3.35 -15.92 -0.55
C ALA A 168 -4.34 -15.83 -1.72
N LEU A 169 -4.14 -14.86 -2.61
CA LEU A 169 -4.87 -14.73 -3.87
C LEU A 169 -4.11 -15.39 -5.03
N GLY A 170 -2.82 -15.72 -4.84
CA GLY A 170 -1.96 -16.27 -5.88
C GLY A 170 -1.62 -15.30 -7.00
N VAL A 171 -1.71 -13.99 -6.75
CA VAL A 171 -1.51 -12.92 -7.74
C VAL A 171 -0.57 -11.84 -7.21
N ARG A 172 -0.01 -11.04 -8.12
CA ARG A 172 0.72 -9.81 -7.81
C ARG A 172 -0.19 -8.61 -8.01
N PHE A 173 -0.32 -7.78 -6.98
CA PHE A 173 -0.95 -6.47 -7.10
C PHE A 173 0.09 -5.42 -7.49
N THR A 174 -0.22 -4.60 -8.48
CA THR A 174 0.53 -3.38 -8.80
C THR A 174 -0.38 -2.17 -8.82
N LEU A 175 0.19 -1.01 -8.50
CA LEU A 175 -0.47 0.29 -8.64
C LEU A 175 0.41 1.14 -9.54
N ARG A 176 -0.21 1.75 -10.55
CA ARG A 176 0.49 2.62 -11.51
C ARG A 176 -0.23 3.93 -11.72
N GLY A 177 0.50 4.90 -12.22
CA GLY A 177 -0.07 6.14 -12.73
C GLY A 177 -1.06 5.91 -13.87
N TRP A 178 -2.01 6.83 -13.98
CA TRP A 178 -2.94 6.90 -15.11
C TRP A 178 -2.22 7.13 -16.45
N GLN A 179 -2.61 6.35 -17.46
CA GLN A 179 -2.12 6.41 -18.82
C GLN A 179 -3.27 6.77 -19.78
N PRO A 180 -3.41 8.04 -20.20
CA PRO A 180 -4.55 8.49 -21.00
C PRO A 180 -4.77 7.68 -22.29
N ALA A 181 -3.69 7.29 -22.96
CA ALA A 181 -3.76 6.52 -24.21
C ALA A 181 -4.35 5.11 -24.02
N GLU A 182 -4.20 4.52 -22.84
CA GLU A 182 -4.59 3.13 -22.55
C GLU A 182 -5.87 3.06 -21.70
N ASP A 183 -6.04 4.00 -20.78
CA ASP A 183 -7.04 3.90 -19.73
C ASP A 183 -8.31 4.69 -20.01
N THR A 184 -8.30 5.68 -20.90
CA THR A 184 -9.48 6.52 -21.18
C THR A 184 -10.67 5.68 -21.64
N ALA A 185 -10.48 4.84 -22.66
CA ALA A 185 -11.54 3.96 -23.17
C ALA A 185 -11.98 2.92 -22.13
N ARG A 186 -11.05 2.45 -21.31
CA ARG A 186 -11.32 1.48 -20.24
C ARG A 186 -12.19 2.10 -19.15
N LEU A 187 -11.84 3.30 -18.70
CA LEU A 187 -12.59 4.04 -17.69
C LEU A 187 -13.99 4.35 -18.19
N ALA A 188 -14.13 4.82 -19.44
CA ALA A 188 -15.44 5.03 -20.08
C ALA A 188 -16.31 3.76 -20.02
N ARG A 189 -15.76 2.61 -20.46
CA ARG A 189 -16.47 1.32 -20.39
C ARG A 189 -16.86 0.93 -18.95
N TRP A 190 -16.01 1.21 -17.97
CA TRP A 190 -16.35 0.92 -16.57
C TRP A 190 -17.53 1.77 -16.08
N PHE A 191 -17.65 3.01 -16.54
CA PHE A 191 -18.78 3.89 -16.24
C PHE A 191 -20.06 3.56 -17.02
N ASP A 192 -20.02 2.72 -18.05
CA ASP A 192 -21.28 2.24 -18.66
C ASP A 192 -22.10 1.39 -17.67
N GLU A 193 -21.44 0.74 -16.71
CA GLU A 193 -22.07 -0.07 -15.68
C GLU A 193 -22.79 0.82 -14.63
N PRO A 194 -24.12 0.68 -14.44
CA PRO A 194 -24.88 1.50 -13.48
C PRO A 194 -24.31 1.47 -12.06
N ARG A 195 -23.88 0.29 -11.60
CA ARG A 195 -23.25 0.12 -10.28
C ARG A 195 -22.03 1.01 -10.09
N VAL A 196 -21.23 1.22 -11.13
CA VAL A 196 -20.03 2.06 -11.06
C VAL A 196 -20.43 3.54 -11.01
N ARG A 197 -21.37 3.97 -11.87
CA ARG A 197 -21.88 5.34 -11.84
C ARG A 197 -22.54 5.70 -10.52
N ASP A 198 -23.41 4.83 -10.01
CA ASP A 198 -24.15 5.06 -8.77
C ASP A 198 -23.23 5.08 -7.54
N GLY A 199 -22.11 4.36 -7.61
CA GLY A 199 -21.12 4.26 -6.54
C GLY A 199 -20.01 5.32 -6.58
N TRP A 200 -19.83 6.01 -7.71
CA TRP A 200 -18.78 7.02 -7.85
C TRP A 200 -19.21 8.34 -7.19
N PRO A 201 -18.42 8.88 -6.25
CA PRO A 201 -18.75 10.15 -5.63
C PRO A 201 -18.43 11.32 -6.58
N GLY A 202 -19.46 12.05 -7.02
CA GLY A 202 -19.31 13.27 -7.81
C GLY A 202 -19.32 13.02 -9.32
N THR A 203 -18.76 13.96 -10.08
CA THR A 203 -18.77 13.88 -11.55
C THR A 203 -17.85 12.76 -12.04
N GLN A 204 -18.30 12.07 -13.09
CA GLN A 204 -17.49 11.10 -13.81
C GLN A 204 -16.23 11.78 -14.40
N PRO A 205 -15.02 11.24 -14.18
CA PRO A 205 -13.81 11.77 -14.77
C PRO A 205 -13.83 11.63 -16.30
N GLY A 206 -13.36 12.66 -17.01
CA GLY A 206 -13.16 12.61 -18.46
C GLY A 206 -14.43 12.63 -19.33
N THR A 207 -15.60 13.01 -18.81
CA THR A 207 -16.79 13.28 -19.65
C THR A 207 -16.69 14.65 -20.33
N ASP A 208 -16.98 14.74 -21.63
CA ASP A 208 -16.89 15.92 -22.52
C ASP A 208 -17.80 17.13 -22.16
N GLY A 209 -18.25 17.25 -20.91
CA GLY A 209 -19.05 18.39 -20.42
C GLY A 209 -18.28 19.32 -19.49
N THR A 210 -18.88 20.47 -19.17
CA THR A 210 -18.34 21.53 -18.27
C THR A 210 -18.13 21.11 -16.81
N GLN A 211 -18.36 19.83 -16.44
CA GLN A 211 -18.39 19.36 -15.05
C GLN A 211 -17.34 18.29 -14.72
N GLY A 212 -16.80 17.57 -15.71
CA GLY A 212 -15.86 16.46 -15.49
C GLY A 212 -14.44 16.86 -15.89
N THR A 213 -13.51 16.88 -14.95
CA THR A 213 -12.10 17.18 -15.27
C THR A 213 -11.39 15.94 -15.80
N ALA A 214 -10.56 16.08 -16.83
CA ALA A 214 -9.77 14.97 -17.33
C ALA A 214 -8.78 14.48 -16.25
N PRO A 215 -8.61 13.17 -16.04
CA PRO A 215 -7.68 12.66 -15.04
C PRO A 215 -6.26 13.21 -15.21
N GLY A 216 -5.72 13.77 -14.12
CA GLY A 216 -4.34 14.25 -14.05
C GLY A 216 -4.13 15.70 -14.49
N THR A 217 -5.19 16.45 -14.80
CA THR A 217 -5.09 17.90 -15.01
C THR A 217 -5.12 18.68 -13.71
N ASP A 218 -5.76 18.14 -12.67
CA ASP A 218 -5.80 18.76 -11.35
C ASP A 218 -4.60 18.30 -10.50
N PRO A 219 -3.69 19.22 -10.10
CA PRO A 219 -2.49 18.87 -9.34
C PRO A 219 -2.77 18.27 -7.95
N HIS A 220 -3.96 18.49 -7.37
CA HIS A 220 -4.28 17.91 -6.07
C HIS A 220 -4.75 16.46 -6.15
N VAL A 221 -5.12 15.98 -7.35
CA VAL A 221 -5.62 14.63 -7.62
C VAL A 221 -4.53 13.78 -8.29
N ILE A 222 -4.30 12.59 -7.73
CA ILE A 222 -3.36 11.60 -8.24
C ILE A 222 -4.18 10.42 -8.78
N PRO A 223 -4.42 10.36 -10.10
CA PRO A 223 -5.15 9.27 -10.72
C PRO A 223 -4.25 8.04 -10.86
N LEU A 224 -4.74 6.91 -10.35
CA LEU A 224 -4.02 5.65 -10.25
C LEU A 224 -4.88 4.51 -10.79
N VAL A 225 -4.21 3.47 -11.29
CA VAL A 225 -4.83 2.26 -11.80
C VAL A 225 -4.27 1.06 -11.06
N GLY A 226 -5.17 0.30 -10.44
CA GLY A 226 -4.84 -0.96 -9.78
C GLY A 226 -4.86 -2.11 -10.77
N CYS A 227 -3.84 -2.96 -10.71
CA CYS A 227 -3.70 -4.14 -11.56
C CYS A 227 -3.49 -5.41 -10.73
N PHE A 228 -4.05 -6.53 -11.20
CA PHE A 228 -3.68 -7.87 -10.75
C PHE A 228 -2.98 -8.58 -11.90
N ASP A 229 -1.75 -9.06 -11.69
CA ASP A 229 -0.90 -9.68 -12.71
C ASP A 229 -0.79 -8.86 -14.01
N GLY A 230 -0.72 -7.53 -13.86
CA GLY A 230 -0.65 -6.59 -14.96
C GLY A 230 -1.99 -6.23 -15.62
N GLU A 231 -3.09 -6.89 -15.25
CA GLU A 231 -4.42 -6.58 -15.76
C GLU A 231 -5.07 -5.42 -14.97
N PRO A 232 -5.39 -4.28 -15.61
CA PRO A 232 -6.08 -3.18 -14.96
C PRO A 232 -7.51 -3.56 -14.55
N PHE A 233 -7.86 -3.38 -13.28
CA PHE A 233 -9.18 -3.75 -12.75
C PHE A 233 -9.89 -2.65 -11.96
N ALA A 234 -9.14 -1.69 -11.42
CA ALA A 234 -9.65 -0.63 -10.56
C ALA A 234 -9.07 0.73 -10.95
N TYR A 235 -9.89 1.78 -10.79
CA TYR A 235 -9.47 3.16 -10.88
C TYR A 235 -9.56 3.79 -9.49
N VAL A 236 -8.51 4.51 -9.09
CA VAL A 236 -8.39 5.17 -7.79
C VAL A 236 -7.93 6.60 -8.02
N GLU A 237 -8.67 7.57 -7.48
CA GLU A 237 -8.17 8.93 -7.32
C GLU A 237 -7.75 9.13 -5.87
N ALA A 238 -6.44 9.25 -5.66
CA ALA A 238 -5.89 9.66 -4.37
C ALA A 238 -5.63 11.16 -4.40
N TYR A 239 -6.19 11.91 -3.48
CA TYR A 239 -6.13 13.37 -3.50
C TYR A 239 -5.62 13.96 -2.20
N TRP A 240 -5.04 15.15 -2.26
CA TRP A 240 -4.63 15.88 -1.08
C TRP A 240 -5.85 16.53 -0.44
N LEU A 241 -6.17 16.15 0.81
CA LEU A 241 -7.42 16.57 1.46
C LEU A 241 -7.47 18.06 1.77
N LYS A 242 -6.33 18.73 1.86
CA LYS A 242 -6.25 20.16 2.17
C LYS A 242 -6.85 21.02 1.05
N GLU A 243 -6.65 20.58 -0.18
CA GLU A 243 -7.09 21.22 -1.42
C GLU A 243 -8.50 20.77 -1.84
N ASP A 244 -8.95 19.60 -1.43
CA ASP A 244 -10.24 19.01 -1.82
C ASP A 244 -11.46 19.72 -1.19
N ALA A 245 -12.63 19.65 -1.83
CA ALA A 245 -13.89 20.23 -1.34
C ALA A 245 -14.30 19.73 0.06
N LEU A 246 -13.83 18.55 0.47
CA LEU A 246 -14.06 17.99 1.81
C LEU A 246 -13.25 18.71 2.91
N ALA A 247 -12.17 19.43 2.59
CA ALA A 247 -11.25 20.02 3.58
C ALA A 247 -11.96 20.80 4.71
N PRO A 248 -12.92 21.71 4.42
CA PRO A 248 -13.62 22.49 5.44
C PRO A 248 -14.44 21.62 6.40
N HIS A 249 -14.79 20.40 5.99
CA HIS A 249 -15.66 19.50 6.74
C HIS A 249 -14.90 18.44 7.54
N VAL A 250 -13.59 18.26 7.32
CA VAL A 250 -12.83 17.13 7.89
C VAL A 250 -11.55 17.52 8.63
N ALA A 251 -11.30 18.83 8.83
CA ALA A 251 -10.11 19.35 9.51
C ALA A 251 -8.80 18.79 8.93
N ALA A 252 -8.70 18.80 7.60
CA ALA A 252 -7.57 18.23 6.87
C ALA A 252 -6.24 18.91 7.22
N ARG A 253 -5.24 18.09 7.55
CA ARG A 253 -3.84 18.52 7.69
C ARG A 253 -3.16 18.58 6.33
N ASP A 254 -1.98 19.20 6.31
CA ASP A 254 -1.23 19.50 5.10
C ASP A 254 -0.86 18.28 4.25
N TYR A 255 -0.79 17.08 4.84
CA TYR A 255 -0.44 15.85 4.13
C TYR A 255 -1.51 14.77 4.24
N ASP A 256 -2.69 15.08 4.80
CA ASP A 256 -3.78 14.11 4.85
C ASP A 256 -4.24 13.81 3.42
N ARG A 257 -4.50 12.54 3.15
CA ARG A 257 -4.90 12.03 1.83
C ARG A 257 -6.34 11.57 1.85
N GLY A 258 -7.04 11.75 0.76
CA GLY A 258 -8.35 11.17 0.53
C GLY A 258 -8.28 10.19 -0.63
N LEU A 259 -9.23 9.26 -0.69
CA LEU A 259 -9.37 8.38 -1.83
C LEU A 259 -10.83 8.24 -2.26
N ARG A 260 -11.02 8.11 -3.57
CA ARG A 260 -12.24 7.63 -4.21
C ARG A 260 -11.83 6.57 -5.24
N MET A 261 -12.68 5.56 -5.39
CA MET A 261 -12.26 4.34 -6.07
C MET A 261 -13.46 3.60 -6.66
N LEU A 262 -13.21 2.90 -7.75
CA LEU A 262 -14.15 1.97 -8.38
C LEU A 262 -13.42 0.68 -8.77
N VAL A 263 -14.17 -0.42 -8.80
CA VAL A 263 -13.74 -1.69 -9.37
C VAL A 263 -14.55 -1.94 -10.64
N GLY A 264 -13.90 -1.78 -11.78
CA GLY A 264 -14.53 -1.92 -13.08
C GLY A 264 -14.72 -3.38 -13.46
N GLU A 265 -13.66 -4.19 -13.31
CA GLU A 265 -13.69 -5.60 -13.73
C GLU A 265 -14.41 -6.50 -12.72
N SER A 266 -15.41 -7.25 -13.19
CA SER A 266 -16.29 -8.04 -12.33
C SER A 266 -15.60 -9.20 -11.64
N ARG A 267 -14.61 -9.85 -12.29
CA ARG A 267 -13.85 -10.97 -11.73
C ARG A 267 -13.01 -10.60 -10.51
N TRP A 268 -12.63 -9.33 -10.39
CA TRP A 268 -11.82 -8.81 -9.29
C TRP A 268 -12.66 -8.12 -8.19
N ARG A 269 -13.97 -8.39 -8.20
CA ARG A 269 -14.89 -7.95 -7.14
C ARG A 269 -14.95 -8.98 -6.00
N GLY A 270 -15.49 -8.54 -4.87
CA GLY A 270 -15.74 -9.40 -3.71
C GLY A 270 -14.75 -9.19 -2.57
N PRO A 271 -15.10 -9.67 -1.36
CA PRO A 271 -14.37 -9.38 -0.14
C PRO A 271 -12.92 -9.86 -0.16
N HIS A 272 -12.63 -11.00 -0.78
CA HIS A 272 -11.28 -11.56 -0.86
C HIS A 272 -10.35 -10.69 -1.73
N CYS A 273 -10.83 -10.19 -2.88
CA CYS A 273 -10.07 -9.26 -3.72
C CYS A 273 -9.86 -7.93 -3.00
N VAL A 274 -10.91 -7.37 -2.39
CA VAL A 274 -10.83 -6.12 -1.61
C VAL A 274 -9.80 -6.23 -0.48
N ALA A 275 -9.74 -7.37 0.21
CA ALA A 275 -8.75 -7.61 1.25
C ALA A 275 -7.30 -7.59 0.75
N GLY A 276 -7.06 -7.86 -0.53
CA GLY A 276 -5.76 -7.75 -1.16
C GLY A 276 -5.41 -6.31 -1.59
N TRP A 277 -6.28 -5.68 -2.37
CA TRP A 277 -5.92 -4.41 -3.03
C TRP A 277 -6.14 -3.17 -2.17
N LEU A 278 -7.19 -3.10 -1.35
CA LEU A 278 -7.52 -1.87 -0.61
C LEU A 278 -6.43 -1.53 0.44
N PRO A 279 -6.00 -2.48 1.29
CA PRO A 279 -4.84 -2.29 2.15
C PRO A 279 -3.57 -1.89 1.39
N SER A 280 -3.36 -2.44 0.19
CA SER A 280 -2.19 -2.15 -0.63
C SER A 280 -2.19 -0.71 -1.16
N VAL A 281 -3.36 -0.20 -1.58
CA VAL A 281 -3.52 1.22 -1.96
C VAL A 281 -3.26 2.14 -0.76
N VAL A 282 -3.85 1.84 0.40
CA VAL A 282 -3.68 2.66 1.62
C VAL A 282 -2.22 2.63 2.08
N HIS A 283 -1.59 1.46 2.02
CA HIS A 283 -0.18 1.29 2.33
C HIS A 283 0.69 2.15 1.41
N TYR A 284 0.45 2.12 0.09
CA TYR A 284 1.12 3.01 -0.85
C TYR A 284 0.98 4.48 -0.44
N LEU A 285 -0.21 4.96 -0.08
CA LEU A 285 -0.40 6.36 0.31
C LEU A 285 0.42 6.78 1.54
N PHE A 286 0.57 5.89 2.51
CA PHE A 286 1.42 6.14 3.68
C PHE A 286 2.93 6.08 3.36
N LEU A 287 3.34 5.31 2.35
CA LEU A 287 4.74 5.21 1.92
C LEU A 287 5.13 6.26 0.87
N ASP A 288 4.15 6.78 0.13
CA ASP A 288 4.37 7.75 -0.94
C ASP A 288 4.93 9.06 -0.37
N ASP A 289 4.31 9.54 0.72
CA ASP A 289 4.78 10.64 1.55
C ASP A 289 4.71 10.27 3.04
N PRO A 290 5.85 10.10 3.73
CA PRO A 290 5.89 9.67 5.13
C PRO A 290 5.27 10.69 6.11
N ARG A 291 4.99 11.93 5.67
CA ARG A 291 4.27 12.94 6.47
C ARG A 291 2.75 12.74 6.47
N THR A 292 2.25 11.81 5.66
CA THR A 292 0.82 11.45 5.62
C THR A 292 0.44 10.74 6.92
N GLU A 293 -0.40 11.39 7.73
CA GLU A 293 -0.87 10.87 9.01
C GLU A 293 -2.27 10.24 8.94
N ALA A 294 -3.05 10.59 7.91
CA ALA A 294 -4.38 10.04 7.73
C ALA A 294 -4.77 9.84 6.27
N VAL A 295 -5.54 8.78 6.04
CA VAL A 295 -6.20 8.50 4.76
C VAL A 295 -7.71 8.44 5.00
N GLY A 296 -8.47 9.23 4.25
CA GLY A 296 -9.91 9.35 4.37
C GLY A 296 -10.69 8.89 3.14
N CYS A 297 -11.94 8.52 3.33
CA CYS A 297 -12.87 8.16 2.28
C CYS A 297 -14.28 8.64 2.64
N ALA A 298 -14.92 9.37 1.72
CA ALA A 298 -16.31 9.78 1.84
C ALA A 298 -17.20 8.75 1.12
N VAL A 299 -17.99 8.00 1.88
CA VAL A 299 -18.85 6.94 1.36
C VAL A 299 -20.25 7.51 1.11
N PRO A 300 -20.77 7.48 -0.13
CA PRO A 300 -22.12 7.97 -0.42
C PRO A 300 -23.20 7.24 0.41
N ALA A 301 -24.34 7.91 0.63
CA ALA A 301 -25.52 7.24 1.21
C ALA A 301 -25.91 5.99 0.37
N GLY A 302 -26.52 4.99 1.03
CA GLY A 302 -26.90 3.72 0.37
C GLY A 302 -25.77 2.71 0.16
N HIS A 303 -24.50 3.09 0.36
CA HIS A 303 -23.33 2.24 0.09
C HIS A 303 -22.76 1.55 1.33
N ALA A 304 -23.61 0.96 2.18
CA ALA A 304 -23.21 0.35 3.45
C ALA A 304 -22.12 -0.73 3.30
N ARG A 305 -22.16 -1.54 2.22
CA ARG A 305 -21.13 -2.56 1.95
C ARG A 305 -19.73 -1.96 1.77
N VAL A 306 -19.61 -0.78 1.17
CA VAL A 306 -18.33 -0.07 1.01
C VAL A 306 -17.81 0.36 2.38
N ALA A 307 -18.69 0.91 3.24
CA ALA A 307 -18.34 1.26 4.60
C ALA A 307 -17.90 0.04 5.43
N ASP A 308 -18.52 -1.13 5.23
CA ASP A 308 -18.14 -2.38 5.91
C ASP A 308 -16.80 -2.93 5.42
N HIS A 309 -16.46 -2.76 4.13
CA HIS A 309 -15.12 -3.08 3.64
C HIS A 309 -14.07 -2.15 4.25
N LEU A 310 -14.31 -0.83 4.20
CA LEU A 310 -13.41 0.16 4.80
C LEU A 310 -13.19 -0.11 6.30
N ALA A 311 -14.25 -0.40 7.05
CA ALA A 311 -14.15 -0.72 8.48
C ALA A 311 -13.30 -1.95 8.77
N ARG A 312 -13.41 -3.01 7.95
CA ARG A 312 -12.57 -4.22 8.05
C ARG A 312 -11.10 -3.96 7.74
N HIS A 313 -10.79 -2.86 7.06
CA HIS A 313 -9.43 -2.47 6.66
C HIS A 313 -8.94 -1.20 7.38
N GLY A 314 -9.39 -0.99 8.62
CA GLY A 314 -8.81 0.00 9.54
C GLY A 314 -9.46 1.39 9.48
N PHE A 315 -10.47 1.62 8.65
CA PHE A 315 -11.15 2.92 8.61
C PHE A 315 -12.21 3.03 9.71
N ALA A 316 -12.02 3.97 10.63
CA ALA A 316 -13.01 4.33 11.63
C ALA A 316 -14.12 5.18 11.00
N ARG A 317 -15.39 4.84 11.29
CA ARG A 317 -16.56 5.67 10.96
C ARG A 317 -16.51 6.95 11.83
N GLN A 318 -16.52 8.12 11.20
CA GLN A 318 -16.42 9.39 11.93
C GLN A 318 -17.79 10.03 12.10
N ARG A 319 -18.35 10.57 11.00
CA ARG A 319 -19.65 11.25 10.97
C ARG A 319 -20.17 11.35 9.54
N ARG A 320 -21.45 11.64 9.38
CA ARG A 320 -21.97 12.12 8.08
C ARG A 320 -21.59 13.58 7.88
N LEU A 321 -21.16 13.93 6.68
CA LEU A 321 -20.85 15.31 6.32
C LEU A 321 -22.11 15.99 5.80
N ALA A 322 -22.36 17.23 6.23
CA ALA A 322 -23.49 18.04 5.76
C ALA A 322 -23.20 18.63 4.37
N LEU A 323 -23.08 17.75 3.37
CA LEU A 323 -22.82 18.08 1.97
C LEU A 323 -24.08 17.82 1.15
N ALA A 324 -24.92 18.86 1.02
CA ALA A 324 -26.20 18.80 0.31
C ALA A 324 -27.01 17.53 0.65
N ASP A 325 -27.73 16.95 -0.32
CA ASP A 325 -28.55 15.76 -0.14
C ASP A 325 -27.73 14.46 -0.04
N ALA A 326 -26.46 14.46 -0.45
CA ALA A 326 -25.64 13.25 -0.54
C ALA A 326 -25.21 12.70 0.84
N GLN A 327 -25.11 13.57 1.84
CA GLN A 327 -24.70 13.31 3.24
C GLN A 327 -23.77 12.09 3.42
N PRO A 328 -22.57 12.10 2.79
CA PRO A 328 -21.70 10.95 2.77
C PRO A 328 -21.17 10.66 4.18
N LEU A 329 -20.98 9.38 4.48
CA LEU A 329 -20.31 8.94 5.69
C LEU A 329 -18.80 9.13 5.52
N TRP A 330 -18.22 10.03 6.31
CA TRP A 330 -16.77 10.20 6.40
C TRP A 330 -16.17 9.07 7.23
N MET A 331 -15.21 8.36 6.62
CA MET A 331 -14.42 7.33 7.27
C MET A 331 -12.95 7.66 7.11
N ARG A 332 -12.13 7.31 8.12
CA ARG A 332 -10.70 7.63 8.12
C ARG A 332 -9.89 6.55 8.83
N THR A 333 -8.72 6.22 8.28
CA THR A 333 -7.68 5.46 8.98
C THR A 333 -6.51 6.38 9.30
N LEU A 334 -5.92 6.22 10.47
CA LEU A 334 -4.69 6.90 10.87
C LEU A 334 -3.49 6.02 10.54
N ARG A 335 -2.33 6.64 10.35
CA ARG A 335 -1.05 5.96 10.12
C ARG A 335 -0.78 4.93 11.22
N GLU A 336 -0.84 5.35 12.47
CA GLU A 336 -0.64 4.51 13.66
C GLU A 336 -1.58 3.30 13.68
N THR A 337 -2.89 3.52 13.49
CA THR A 337 -3.89 2.45 13.47
C THR A 337 -3.68 1.47 12.31
N PHE A 338 -3.28 1.96 11.14
CA PHE A 338 -3.03 1.13 9.97
C PHE A 338 -1.84 0.19 10.18
N PHE A 339 -0.70 0.71 10.68
CA PHE A 339 0.53 -0.07 10.84
C PHE A 339 0.55 -0.97 12.09
N SER A 340 -0.21 -0.63 13.14
CA SER A 340 -0.45 -1.54 14.26
C SER A 340 -1.36 -2.72 13.87
N GLY A 341 -2.18 -2.56 12.83
CA GLY A 341 -3.03 -3.61 12.26
C GLY A 341 -2.29 -4.64 11.41
N ARG A 342 -2.99 -5.70 10.97
CA ARG A 342 -2.43 -6.83 10.17
C ARG A 342 -2.58 -6.67 8.66
N HIS A 343 -2.59 -5.44 8.17
CA HIS A 343 -2.92 -5.10 6.79
C HIS A 343 -1.79 -5.35 5.76
N VAL A 344 -0.55 -5.36 6.25
CA VAL A 344 0.71 -5.53 5.48
C VAL A 344 1.39 -6.84 5.81
#